data_AF-N9QQU5-F1
#
_entry.id   AF-N9QQU5-F1
#
_cell.length_a   1.000
_cell.length_b   1.000
_cell.length_c   1.000
_cell.angle_alpha   90.00
_cell.angle_beta   90.00
_cell.angle_gamma   90.00
#
_symmetry.space_group_name_H-M   'P 1'
#
loop_
_entity.id
_entity.type
_entity.pdbx_description
1 polymer ?
#
loop_
_entity_poly.entity_id
_entity_poly.type
_entity_poly.pdbx_seq_one_letter_code
_entity_poly.pdbx_strand_id
1 'polypeptide(L)' 'MTTLQELCIKRKNQITNRNGTEALRKRIDHLKTLSGEERQRFAEKLKGYIEALFEHQIITFQDAKDWEWIVDSNVKGLH' A
#
# COMPACT_ATOMS: atom_id res chain seq x y z
N MET A 1 28.51 16.27 -2.07
CA MET A 1 28.66 15.34 -3.21
C MET A 1 27.94 14.07 -2.84
N THR A 2 26.92 13.67 -3.60
CA THR A 2 26.22 12.39 -3.40
C THR A 2 27.08 11.27 -3.95
N THR A 3 27.37 10.28 -3.12
CA THR A 3 28.17 9.11 -3.50
C THR A 3 27.39 8.18 -4.42
N LEU A 4 28.10 7.38 -5.23
CA LEU A 4 27.50 6.34 -6.08
C LEU A 4 26.63 5.36 -5.27
N GLN A 5 27.00 5.11 -4.01
CA GLN A 5 26.25 4.25 -3.10
C GLN A 5 24.89 4.84 -2.74
N GLU A 6 24.81 6.14 -2.44
CA GLU A 6 23.55 6.84 -2.14
C GLU A 6 22.61 6.87 -3.35
N LEU A 7 23.16 6.99 -4.57
CA LEU A 7 22.38 6.92 -5.81
C LEU A 7 21.80 5.52 -6.04
N CYS A 8 22.58 4.46 -5.80
CA CYS A 8 22.12 3.08 -5.90
C CYS A 8 21.03 2.77 -4.86
N ILE A 9 21.18 3.24 -3.62
CA ILE A 9 20.17 3.08 -2.56
C ILE A 9 18.88 3.82 -2.95
N LYS A 10 18.96 5.08 -3.40
CA LYS A 10 17.78 5.83 -3.88
C LYS A 10 17.06 5.12 -5.01
N ARG A 11 17.80 4.62 -6.01
CA ARG A 11 17.22 3.94 -7.17
C ARG A 11 16.61 2.59 -6.79
N LYS A 12 17.26 1.83 -5.90
CA LYS A 12 16.72 0.60 -5.32
C LYS A 12 15.43 0.89 -4.55
N ASN A 13 15.40 1.91 -3.70
CA ASN A 13 14.20 2.31 -2.97
C ASN A 13 13.06 2.77 -3.91
N GLN A 14 13.36 3.50 -4.99
CA GLN A 14 12.35 3.86 -6.00
C GLN A 14 11.78 2.64 -6.73
N ILE A 15 12.60 1.65 -7.06
CA ILE A 15 12.18 0.41 -7.73
C ILE A 15 11.39 -0.49 -6.77
N THR A 16 11.86 -0.64 -5.52
CA THR A 16 11.15 -1.36 -4.45
C THR A 16 9.80 -0.70 -4.16
N ASN A 17 9.75 0.64 -4.08
CA ASN A 17 8.50 1.38 -3.93
C ASN A 17 7.57 1.12 -5.12
N ARG A 18 8.06 1.12 -6.36
CA ARG A 18 7.26 0.77 -7.55
C ARG A 18 6.65 -0.63 -7.45
N ASN A 19 7.43 -1.63 -7.07
CA ASN A 19 6.94 -3.01 -6.98
C ASN A 19 5.98 -3.23 -5.79
N GLY A 20 6.26 -2.63 -4.63
CA GLY A 20 5.40 -2.72 -3.44
C GLY A 20 4.06 -1.99 -3.63
N THR A 21 4.09 -0.79 -4.24
CA THR A 21 2.87 -0.01 -4.52
C THR A 21 2.03 -0.59 -5.67
N GLU A 22 2.63 -1.28 -6.63
CA GLU A 22 1.86 -1.90 -7.72
C GLU A 22 1.05 -3.11 -7.24
N ALA A 23 1.59 -3.91 -6.33
CA ALA A 23 0.84 -4.98 -5.68
C ALA A 23 -0.34 -4.44 -4.84
N LEU A 24 -0.12 -3.35 -4.09
CA LEU A 24 -1.18 -2.63 -3.37
C LEU A 24 -2.26 -2.14 -4.33
N ARG A 25 -1.87 -1.51 -5.43
CA ARG A 25 -2.81 -0.97 -6.42
C ARG A 25 -3.70 -2.05 -7.02
N LYS A 26 -3.14 -3.20 -7.41
CA LYS A 26 -3.91 -4.35 -7.90
C LYS A 26 -4.92 -4.86 -6.87
N ARG A 27 -4.53 -4.90 -5.59
CA ARG A 27 -5.44 -5.31 -4.51
C ARG A 27 -6.54 -4.28 -4.26
N ILE A 28 -6.26 -2.99 -4.37
CA ILE A 28 -7.30 -1.93 -4.30
C ILE A 28 -8.27 -2.05 -5.47
N ASP A 29 -7.81 -2.30 -6.68
CA ASP A 29 -8.73 -2.53 -7.80
C ASP A 29 -9.56 -3.79 -7.60
N HIS A 30 -9.00 -4.85 -7.00
CA HIS A 30 -9.80 -6.01 -6.59
C HIS A 30 -10.83 -5.67 -5.50
N LEU A 31 -10.48 -4.86 -4.50
CA LEU A 31 -11.41 -4.38 -3.47
C LEU A 31 -12.62 -3.64 -4.07
N LYS A 32 -12.45 -2.93 -5.19
CA LYS A 32 -13.55 -2.27 -5.91
C LYS A 32 -14.52 -3.25 -6.57
N THR A 33 -14.07 -4.46 -6.88
CA THR A 33 -14.90 -5.52 -7.48
C THR A 33 -15.72 -6.30 -6.45
N LEU A 34 -15.38 -6.17 -5.16
CA LEU A 34 -16.07 -6.86 -4.07
C LEU A 34 -17.25 -6.03 -3.55
N SER A 35 -18.25 -6.70 -2.99
CA SER A 35 -19.48 -6.09 -2.43
C SER A 35 -19.80 -6.62 -1.03
N GLY A 36 -20.54 -5.84 -0.24
CA GLY A 36 -21.03 -6.25 1.08
C GLY A 36 -19.92 -6.58 2.08
N GLU A 37 -20.15 -7.59 2.93
CA GLU A 37 -19.20 -8.06 3.94
C GLU A 37 -17.86 -8.52 3.37
N GLU A 38 -17.83 -9.09 2.16
CA GLU A 38 -16.59 -9.55 1.53
C GLU A 38 -15.64 -8.38 1.26
N ARG A 39 -16.19 -7.24 0.87
CA ARG A 39 -15.43 -6.00 0.68
C ARG A 39 -14.81 -5.51 1.99
N GLN A 40 -15.58 -5.56 3.08
CA GLN A 40 -15.11 -5.13 4.40
C GLN A 40 -14.00 -6.04 4.94
N ARG A 41 -14.19 -7.37 4.87
CA ARG A 41 -13.16 -8.34 5.27
C ARG A 41 -11.88 -8.23 4.43
N PHE A 42 -12.02 -7.95 3.14
CA PHE A 42 -10.87 -7.76 2.26
C PHE A 42 -10.13 -6.44 2.55
N ALA A 43 -10.87 -5.38 2.89
CA ALA A 43 -10.27 -4.11 3.33
C ALA A 43 -9.44 -4.26 4.61
N GLU A 44 -9.92 -5.01 5.61
CA GLU A 44 -9.14 -5.29 6.83
C GLU A 44 -7.85 -6.07 6.52
N LYS A 45 -7.93 -7.09 5.66
CA LYS A 45 -6.72 -7.80 5.19
C LYS A 45 -5.74 -6.88 4.45
N LEU A 46 -6.25 -5.92 3.69
CA LEU A 46 -5.46 -4.93 2.99
C LEU A 46 -4.72 -3.99 3.95
N LYS A 47 -5.37 -3.56 5.03
CA LYS A 47 -4.73 -2.75 6.08
C LYS A 47 -3.58 -3.49 6.75
N GLY A 48 -3.77 -4.75 7.15
CA GLY A 48 -2.68 -5.56 7.71
C GLY A 48 -1.52 -5.78 6.73
N TYR A 49 -1.80 -5.81 5.41
CA TYR A 49 -0.74 -5.85 4.41
C TYR A 49 0.01 -4.51 4.29
N ILE A 50 -0.68 -3.37 4.39
CA ILE A 50 -0.06 -2.04 4.40
C ILE A 50 0.85 -1.90 5.64
N GLU A 51 0.39 -2.33 6.80
CA GLU A 51 1.19 -2.37 8.04
C GLU A 51 2.46 -3.21 7.86
N ALA A 52 2.34 -4.42 7.32
CA ALA A 52 3.50 -5.27 7.05
C ALA A 52 4.51 -4.61 6.09
N LEU A 53 4.02 -3.93 5.04
CA LEU A 53 4.89 -3.19 4.11
C LEU A 53 5.63 -2.03 4.81
N PHE A 54 4.98 -1.38 5.77
CA PHE A 54 5.59 -0.33 6.58
C PHE A 54 6.62 -0.90 7.56
N GLU A 55 6.29 -1.98 8.28
CA GLU A 55 7.20 -2.66 9.22
C GLU A 55 8.47 -3.16 8.53
N HIS A 56 8.35 -3.67 7.31
CA HIS A 56 9.48 -4.09 6.48
C HIS A 56 10.22 -2.94 5.80
N GLN A 57 9.87 -1.68 6.08
CA GLN A 57 10.45 -0.46 5.48
C GLN A 57 10.38 -0.45 3.94
N ILE A 58 9.37 -1.13 3.37
CA ILE A 58 9.11 -1.16 1.92
C ILE A 58 8.38 0.10 1.48
N ILE A 59 7.57 0.69 2.36
CA ILE A 59 6.87 1.97 2.13
C ILE A 59 7.13 2.92 3.30
N THR A 60 6.98 4.23 3.08
CA THR A 60 7.11 5.22 4.16
C THR A 60 5.85 5.26 5.03
N PHE A 61 5.94 5.90 6.20
CA PHE A 61 4.78 6.14 7.06
C PHE A 61 3.68 6.93 6.33
N GLN A 62 4.07 7.93 5.52
CA GLN A 62 3.12 8.72 4.76
C GLN A 62 2.42 7.86 3.70
N ASP A 63 3.18 7.04 2.97
CA ASP A 63 2.59 6.10 2.00
C ASP A 63 1.57 5.19 2.68
N ALA A 64 1.92 4.62 3.85
CA ALA A 64 1.00 3.75 4.60
C ALA A 64 -0.31 4.46 4.94
N LYS A 65 -0.25 5.72 5.42
CA LYS A 65 -1.44 6.52 5.74
C LYS A 65 -2.29 6.85 4.51
N ASP A 66 -1.65 7.18 3.39
CA ASP A 66 -2.35 7.45 2.14
C ASP A 66 -3.08 6.19 1.64
N TRP A 67 -2.43 5.03 1.72
CA TRP A 67 -3.04 3.74 1.35
C TRP A 67 -4.18 3.33 2.28
N GLU A 68 -4.02 3.47 3.60
CA GLU A 68 -5.09 3.22 4.57
C GLU A 68 -6.32 4.07 4.27
N TRP A 69 -6.13 5.36 3.98
CA TRP A 69 -7.22 6.26 3.62
C TRP A 69 -7.92 5.86 2.31
N ILE A 70 -7.17 5.38 1.31
CA ILE A 70 -7.74 4.84 0.07
C ILE A 70 -8.57 3.59 0.37
N VAL A 71 -8.10 2.68 1.22
CA VAL A 71 -8.87 1.49 1.62
C VAL A 71 -10.17 1.90 2.32
N ASP A 72 -10.09 2.81 3.29
CA ASP A 72 -11.25 3.27 4.07
C ASP A 72 -12.29 3.98 3.21
N SER A 73 -11.84 4.84 2.28
CA SER A 73 -12.75 5.52 1.35
C SER A 73 -13.49 4.54 0.41
N ASN A 74 -12.94 3.36 0.13
CA ASN A 74 -13.58 2.33 -0.69
C ASN A 74 -14.60 1.48 0.05
N VAL A 75 -14.56 1.44 1.39
CA VAL A 75 -15.57 0.74 2.22
C VAL A 75 -16.53 1.70 2.92
N LYS A 76 -16.29 3.01 2.83
CA LYS A 76 -17.15 4.05 3.41
C LYS A 76 -18.56 3.95 2.81
N GLY A 77 -19.57 3.73 3.66
CA GLY A 77 -20.97 3.61 3.25
C GLY A 77 -21.53 2.18 3.20
N LEU A 78 -20.75 1.16 3.57
CA LEU A 78 -21.24 -0.21 3.80
C LEU A 78 -21.90 -0.42 5.19
N HIS A 79 -22.43 0.65 5.78
CA HIS A 79 -23.13 0.60 7.08
C HIS A 79 -24.53 0.03 6.97
#